data_AF-A0A4S8LFM7-F1
#
_entry.id   AF-A0A4S8LFM7-F1
#
_cell.length_a   1.000
_cell.length_b   1.000
_cell.length_c   1.000
_cell.angle_alpha   90.00
_cell.angle_beta   90.00
_cell.angle_gamma   90.00
#
_symmetry.space_group_name_H-M   'P 1'
#
loop_
_entity.id
_entity.type
_entity.pdbx_description
1 polymer ?
#
loop_
_entity_poly.entity_id
_entity_poly.type
_entity_poly.pdbx_seq_one_letter_code
_entity_poly.pdbx_strand_id
1 'polypeptide(L)'
;MQINVLLNESPFVTSEWIGTGKKYKDVPMRVVNGHLAALKVPEAVKRSYPSPDMLITAFTALKLLPPQTRELASFRNDAWFSTDKPTQSESSCSELLRSCAIPSKNTLDTLKKAFGQQWLDGAQSFDHCCALGIPSGSPS
;
A
#
# COMPACT_ATOMS: atom_id res chain seq x y z
N MET A 1 30.08 11.92 4.28
CA MET A 1 29.29 12.16 5.51
C MET A 1 28.98 10.82 6.13
N GLN A 2 29.40 10.62 7.38
CA GLN A 2 29.36 9.34 8.10
C GLN A 2 27.92 9.01 8.55
N ILE A 3 27.41 7.83 8.18
CA ILE A 3 26.18 7.25 8.75
C ILE A 3 26.58 5.98 9.49
N ASN A 4 27.22 6.13 10.66
CA ASN A 4 27.61 5.00 11.53
C ASN A 4 27.09 5.20 12.97
N VAL A 5 25.87 5.73 13.14
CA VAL A 5 25.29 5.98 14.48
C VAL A 5 23.90 5.36 14.66
N LEU A 6 23.65 4.14 14.19
CA LEU A 6 22.36 3.45 14.45
C LEU A 6 22.51 1.95 14.78
N LEU A 7 23.63 1.53 15.39
CA LEU A 7 23.88 0.12 15.72
C LEU A 7 23.60 -0.23 17.20
N ASN A 8 22.55 0.31 17.81
CA ASN A 8 22.13 -0.16 19.15
C ASN A 8 20.63 -0.11 19.42
N GLU A 9 19.78 -0.07 18.39
CA GLU A 9 18.34 -0.24 18.59
C GLU A 9 17.99 -1.72 18.34
N SER A 10 17.29 -2.33 19.29
CA SER A 10 16.76 -3.68 19.13
C SER A 10 15.90 -3.78 17.86
N PRO A 11 15.86 -4.96 17.19
CA PRO A 11 15.06 -5.13 15.98
C PRO A 11 13.59 -4.78 16.23
N PHE A 12 12.88 -4.40 15.16
CA PHE A 12 11.44 -4.22 15.23
C PHE A 12 10.77 -5.56 15.55
N VAL A 13 10.01 -5.60 16.65
CA VAL A 13 9.26 -6.78 17.07
C VAL A 13 7.78 -6.55 16.78
N THR A 14 7.26 -7.26 15.78
CA THR A 14 5.88 -7.12 15.31
C THR A 14 4.86 -7.26 16.44
N SER A 15 5.00 -8.29 17.30
CA SER A 15 4.07 -8.57 18.41
C SER A 15 4.04 -7.50 19.49
N GLU A 16 5.07 -6.65 19.59
CA GLU A 16 5.09 -5.54 20.56
C GLU A 16 4.36 -4.30 20.07
N TRP A 17 4.18 -4.16 18.75
CA TRP A 17 3.74 -2.91 18.14
C TRP A 17 2.44 -3.06 17.35
N ILE A 18 2.30 -4.11 16.55
CA ILE A 18 1.15 -4.35 15.69
C ILE A 18 0.00 -4.96 16.49
N GLY A 19 -1.20 -4.38 16.39
CA GLY A 19 -2.41 -4.83 17.10
C GLY A 19 -2.41 -4.55 18.60
N THR A 20 -1.47 -3.74 19.10
CA THR A 20 -1.30 -3.49 20.55
C THR A 20 -2.00 -2.21 21.06
N GLY A 21 -2.72 -1.50 20.18
CA GLY A 21 -3.39 -0.23 20.51
C GLY A 21 -2.46 0.97 20.69
N LYS A 22 -1.17 0.83 20.35
CA LYS A 22 -0.19 1.93 20.39
C LYS A 22 -0.50 2.99 19.33
N LYS A 23 -0.11 4.23 19.62
CA LYS A 23 -0.27 5.35 18.68
C LYS A 23 1.00 5.57 17.87
N TYR A 24 0.83 5.82 16.58
CA TYR A 24 1.90 6.18 15.65
C TYR A 24 2.25 7.67 15.80
N LYS A 25 2.72 8.05 16.99
CA LYS A 25 3.18 9.40 17.31
C LYS A 25 4.48 9.29 18.08
N ASP A 26 5.51 10.00 17.62
CA ASP A 26 6.84 10.03 18.25
C ASP A 26 7.42 8.62 18.49
N VAL A 27 7.26 7.74 17.49
CA VAL A 27 7.66 6.33 17.60
C VAL A 27 9.18 6.16 17.55
N PRO A 28 9.74 5.14 18.24
CA PRO A 28 11.17 4.83 18.18
C PRO A 28 11.67 4.56 16.76
N MET A 29 12.96 4.77 16.52
CA MET A 29 13.55 4.63 15.18
C MET A 29 13.38 3.21 14.62
N ARG A 30 13.47 2.18 15.46
CA ARG A 30 13.15 0.79 15.05
C ARG A 30 11.76 0.62 14.44
N VAL A 31 10.76 1.34 14.93
CA VAL A 31 9.38 1.29 14.41
C VAL A 31 9.31 2.01 13.06
N VAL A 32 10.01 3.14 12.92
CA VAL A 32 10.17 3.85 11.64
C VAL A 32 10.83 2.93 10.60
N ASN A 33 11.87 2.20 10.99
CA ASN A 33 12.55 1.25 10.10
C ASN A 33 11.61 0.09 9.70
N GLY A 34 10.83 -0.46 10.64
CA GLY A 34 9.82 -1.47 10.33
C GLY A 34 8.75 -0.95 9.36
N HIS A 35 8.28 0.29 9.56
CA HIS A 35 7.34 0.96 8.69
C HIS A 35 7.89 1.13 7.26
N LEU A 36 9.14 1.60 7.14
CA LEU A 36 9.81 1.74 5.84
C LEU A 36 10.02 0.38 5.14
N ALA A 37 10.34 -0.66 5.91
CA ALA A 37 10.45 -2.01 5.39
C ALA A 37 9.11 -2.55 4.86
N ALA A 38 8.00 -2.27 5.57
CA ALA A 38 6.65 -2.66 5.14
C ALA A 38 6.21 -1.97 3.83
N LEU A 39 6.66 -0.74 3.59
CA LEU A 39 6.39 0.00 2.35
C LEU A 39 7.33 -0.35 1.18
N LYS A 40 8.32 -1.22 1.40
CA LYS A 40 9.27 -1.59 0.37
C LYS A 40 8.56 -2.42 -0.72
N VAL A 41 8.71 -1.99 -1.97
CA VAL A 41 8.23 -2.76 -3.13
C VAL A 41 8.90 -4.15 -3.14
N PRO A 42 8.13 -5.25 -3.17
CA PRO A 42 8.69 -6.59 -3.27
C PRO A 42 9.54 -6.77 -4.52
N GLU A 43 10.70 -7.43 -4.40
CA GLU A 43 11.61 -7.66 -5.54
C GLU A 43 10.96 -8.46 -6.68
N ALA A 44 9.98 -9.32 -6.35
CA ALA A 44 9.18 -10.04 -7.34
C ALA A 44 8.43 -9.09 -8.29
N VAL A 45 7.92 -7.97 -7.77
CA VAL A 45 7.20 -6.96 -8.55
C VAL A 45 8.17 -6.09 -9.35
N LYS A 46 9.38 -5.82 -8.86
CA LYS A 46 10.35 -5.00 -9.62
C LYS A 46 10.72 -5.62 -10.96
N ARG A 47 10.61 -6.95 -11.10
CA ARG A 47 10.83 -7.64 -12.37
C ARG A 47 9.77 -7.32 -13.45
N SER A 48 8.61 -6.81 -13.06
CA SER A 48 7.58 -6.35 -14.01
C SER A 48 7.76 -4.90 -14.44
N TYR A 49 8.73 -4.17 -13.87
CA TYR A 49 9.01 -2.80 -14.27
C TYR A 49 9.67 -2.77 -15.66
N PRO A 50 9.38 -1.74 -16.47
CA PRO A 50 10.10 -1.51 -17.71
C PRO A 50 11.61 -1.43 -17.44
N SER A 51 12.41 -1.94 -18.37
CA SER A 51 13.86 -1.78 -18.30
C SER A 51 14.22 -0.29 -18.20
N PRO A 52 15.19 0.09 -17.33
CA PRO A 52 15.64 1.49 -17.25
C PRO A 52 16.22 2.00 -18.58
N ASP A 53 16.71 1.10 -19.43
CA ASP A 53 17.28 1.42 -20.75
C ASP A 53 16.23 1.45 -21.87
N MET A 54 14.94 1.25 -21.53
CA MET A 54 13.86 1.27 -22.52
C MET A 54 13.65 2.68 -23.07
N LEU A 55 13.60 2.79 -24.40
CA LEU A 55 13.26 4.05 -25.08
C LEU A 55 11.85 4.51 -24.67
N ILE A 56 11.70 5.82 -24.45
CA ILE A 56 10.41 6.44 -24.10
C ILE A 56 9.33 6.09 -25.14
N THR A 57 9.69 6.07 -26.42
CA THR A 57 8.78 5.71 -27.52
C THR A 57 8.26 4.27 -27.37
N ALA A 58 9.16 3.32 -27.08
CA ALA A 58 8.79 1.94 -26.80
C ALA A 58 7.92 1.83 -25.55
N PHE A 59 8.26 2.56 -24.48
CA PHE A 59 7.46 2.59 -23.25
C PHE A 59 6.03 3.09 -23.48
N THR A 60 5.87 4.20 -24.22
CA THR A 60 4.54 4.75 -24.54
C THR A 60 3.69 3.81 -25.42
N ALA A 61 4.32 2.94 -26.21
CA ALA A 61 3.63 1.98 -27.06
C ALA A 61 3.06 0.78 -26.28
N LEU A 62 3.54 0.49 -25.07
CA LEU A 62 3.16 -0.71 -24.32
C LEU A 62 1.70 -0.69 -23.78
N LYS A 63 0.93 0.40 -23.96
CA LYS A 63 -0.45 0.55 -23.43
C LYS A 63 -0.63 0.00 -22.01
N LEU A 64 0.37 0.22 -21.14
CA LEU A 64 0.42 -0.36 -19.78
C LEU A 64 -0.37 0.42 -18.75
N LEU A 65 -0.73 1.66 -19.04
CA LEU A 65 -1.37 2.53 -18.07
C LEU A 65 -2.88 2.28 -18.10
N PRO A 66 -3.49 1.97 -16.93
CA PRO A 66 -4.94 2.00 -16.81
C PRO A 66 -5.45 3.37 -17.26
N PRO A 67 -6.65 3.46 -17.84
CA PRO A 67 -7.26 4.74 -18.16
C PRO A 67 -7.33 5.61 -16.89
N GLN A 68 -6.88 6.85 -16.98
CA GLN A 68 -7.10 7.82 -15.90
C GLN A 68 -8.61 8.06 -15.81
N THR A 69 -9.26 7.51 -14.78
CA THR A 69 -10.68 7.79 -14.55
C THR A 69 -10.82 9.23 -14.08
N ARG A 70 -11.68 9.98 -14.75
CA ARG A 70 -12.12 11.32 -14.30
C ARG A 70 -13.11 11.25 -13.13
N GLU A 71 -13.55 10.05 -12.78
CA GLU A 71 -14.51 9.86 -11.70
C GLU A 71 -13.85 10.08 -10.34
N LEU A 72 -14.44 11.02 -9.60
CA LEU A 72 -14.06 11.36 -8.24
C LEU A 72 -14.47 10.19 -7.34
N ALA A 73 -13.61 9.19 -7.23
CA ALA A 73 -13.84 8.08 -6.33
C ALA A 73 -13.66 8.59 -4.88
N SER A 74 -14.74 9.15 -4.34
CA SER A 74 -14.87 9.69 -3.00
C SER A 74 -14.94 8.52 -2.02
N PHE A 75 -13.78 8.01 -1.63
CA PHE A 75 -13.69 7.00 -0.58
C PHE A 75 -13.35 7.66 0.75
N ARG A 76 -13.97 7.18 1.82
CA ARG A 76 -13.55 7.57 3.18
C ARG A 76 -12.19 6.94 3.48
N ASN A 77 -11.31 7.68 4.14
CA ASN A 77 -9.92 7.28 4.40
C ASN A 77 -9.80 6.03 5.27
N ASP A 78 -10.79 5.78 6.13
CA ASP A 78 -10.89 4.63 7.02
C ASP A 78 -11.32 3.35 6.29
N ALA A 79 -11.95 3.46 5.12
CA ALA A 79 -12.39 2.30 4.32
C ALA A 79 -11.28 1.70 3.45
N TRP A 80 -10.08 2.28 3.44
CA TRP A 80 -8.97 1.77 2.64
C TRP A 80 -8.21 0.65 3.32
N PHE A 81 -8.27 0.56 4.64
CA PHE A 81 -7.48 -0.39 5.42
C PHE A 81 -8.42 -1.37 6.08
N SER A 82 -8.15 -2.66 5.90
CA SER A 82 -8.91 -3.71 6.57
C SER A 82 -7.99 -4.54 7.47
N THR A 83 -8.49 -4.84 8.67
CA THR A 83 -7.92 -5.84 9.57
C THR A 83 -8.25 -7.26 9.11
N ASP A 84 -9.21 -7.41 8.20
CA ASP A 84 -9.56 -8.69 7.64
C ASP A 84 -8.42 -9.21 6.77
N LYS A 85 -8.24 -10.53 6.86
CA LYS A 85 -7.27 -11.22 6.02
C LYS A 85 -7.69 -11.06 4.56
N PRO A 86 -6.76 -10.73 3.65
CA PRO A 86 -7.07 -10.70 2.23
C PRO A 86 -7.62 -12.06 1.78
N THR A 87 -8.83 -12.05 1.22
CA THR A 87 -9.55 -13.24 0.73
C THR A 87 -9.12 -13.65 -0.67
N GLN A 88 -8.52 -12.72 -1.41
CA GLN A 88 -8.06 -12.91 -2.79
C GLN A 88 -6.64 -13.48 -2.84
N SER A 89 -6.39 -14.32 -3.84
CA SER A 89 -5.04 -14.78 -4.15
C SER A 89 -4.18 -13.65 -4.73
N GLU A 90 -2.86 -13.75 -4.64
CA GLU A 90 -1.93 -12.75 -5.20
C GLU A 90 -2.15 -12.51 -6.70
N SER A 91 -2.44 -13.58 -7.47
CA SER A 91 -2.73 -13.48 -8.90
C SER A 91 -4.01 -12.71 -9.18
N SER A 92 -5.08 -12.96 -8.41
CA SER A 92 -6.35 -12.26 -8.54
C SER A 92 -6.21 -10.78 -8.21
N CYS A 93 -5.43 -10.45 -7.17
CA CYS A 93 -5.11 -9.06 -6.83
C CYS A 93 -4.34 -8.35 -7.96
N SER A 94 -3.38 -9.02 -8.62
CA SER A 94 -2.64 -8.39 -9.72
C SER A 94 -3.53 -8.07 -10.92
N GLU A 95 -4.53 -8.89 -11.22
CA GLU A 95 -5.48 -8.63 -12.31
C GLU A 95 -6.42 -7.48 -11.97
N LEU A 96 -6.96 -7.47 -10.75
CA LEU A 96 -7.76 -6.38 -10.22
C LEU A 96 -6.98 -5.06 -10.30
N LEU A 97 -5.76 -5.00 -9.75
CA LEU A 97 -4.93 -3.79 -9.75
C LEU A 97 -4.63 -3.23 -11.16
N ARG A 98 -4.55 -4.08 -12.19
CA ARG A 98 -4.38 -3.64 -13.59
C ARG A 98 -5.65 -3.00 -14.17
N SER A 99 -6.82 -3.41 -13.69
CA SER A 99 -8.11 -2.86 -14.09
C SER A 99 -8.49 -1.60 -13.31
N CYS A 100 -7.93 -1.43 -12.11
CA CYS A 100 -8.18 -0.30 -11.25
C CYS A 100 -7.53 0.99 -11.80
N ALA A 101 -8.24 2.10 -11.61
CA ALA A 101 -7.70 3.42 -11.94
C ALA A 101 -6.56 3.81 -11.01
N ILE A 102 -5.62 4.61 -11.53
CA ILE A 102 -4.53 5.15 -10.72
C ILE A 102 -5.10 6.19 -9.73
N PRO A 103 -4.89 6.04 -8.40
CA PRO A 103 -5.39 6.99 -7.42
C PRO A 103 -4.81 8.40 -7.61
N SER A 104 -5.60 9.43 -7.28
CA SER A 104 -5.13 10.81 -7.31
C SER A 104 -4.00 11.06 -6.32
N LYS A 105 -3.17 12.09 -6.56
CA LYS A 105 -2.12 12.49 -5.62
C LYS A 105 -2.66 12.78 -4.21
N ASN A 106 -3.80 13.46 -4.12
CA ASN A 106 -4.42 13.77 -2.83
C ASN A 106 -4.85 12.50 -2.08
N THR A 107 -5.38 11.51 -2.80
CA THR A 107 -5.69 10.18 -2.26
C THR A 107 -4.42 9.52 -1.74
N LEU A 108 -3.35 9.48 -2.54
CA LEU A 108 -2.07 8.88 -2.13
C LEU A 108 -1.46 9.56 -0.90
N ASP A 109 -1.49 10.90 -0.83
CA ASP A 109 -0.95 11.64 0.31
C ASP A 109 -1.77 11.38 1.58
N THR A 110 -3.08 11.20 1.43
CA THR A 110 -3.97 10.84 2.54
C THR A 110 -3.69 9.42 3.03
N LEU A 111 -3.54 8.46 2.12
CA LEU A 111 -3.19 7.08 2.46
C LEU A 111 -1.84 7.00 3.16
N LYS A 112 -0.82 7.73 2.69
CA LYS A 112 0.50 7.80 3.33
C LYS A 112 0.42 8.33 4.76
N LYS A 113 -0.42 9.33 5.02
CA LYS A 113 -0.61 9.88 6.37
C LYS A 113 -1.34 8.89 7.30
N ALA A 114 -2.31 8.15 6.79
CA ALA A 114 -3.08 7.18 7.57
C ALA A 114 -2.33 5.87 7.82
N PHE A 115 -1.46 5.46 6.90
CA PHE A 115 -0.81 4.15 6.91
C PHE A 115 -0.09 3.83 8.22
N GLY A 116 0.65 4.78 8.82
CA GLY A 116 1.41 4.51 10.05
C GLY A 116 0.54 4.02 11.20
N GLN A 117 -0.59 4.68 11.45
CA GLN A 117 -1.53 4.25 12.51
C GLN A 117 -2.24 2.96 12.12
N GLN A 118 -2.70 2.84 10.88
CA GLN A 118 -3.43 1.65 10.40
C GLN A 118 -2.56 0.39 10.43
N TRP A 119 -1.28 0.54 10.11
CA TRP A 119 -0.28 -0.52 10.23
C TRP A 119 -0.12 -0.96 11.69
N LEU A 120 0.02 -0.03 12.65
CA LEU A 120 0.06 -0.37 14.08
C LEU A 120 -1.25 -0.97 14.59
N ASP A 121 -2.38 -0.58 14.03
CA ASP A 121 -3.69 -1.14 14.39
C ASP A 121 -3.88 -2.57 13.86
N GLY A 122 -2.95 -3.06 13.02
CA GLY A 122 -2.95 -4.43 12.50
C GLY A 122 -3.70 -4.60 11.19
N ALA A 123 -3.94 -3.53 10.44
CA ALA A 123 -4.48 -3.65 9.09
C ALA A 123 -3.55 -4.47 8.19
N GLN A 124 -4.11 -5.46 7.48
CA GLN A 124 -3.37 -6.44 6.68
C GLN A 124 -3.58 -6.26 5.18
N SER A 125 -4.63 -5.56 4.78
CA SER A 125 -4.97 -5.41 3.36
C SER A 125 -5.57 -4.06 3.06
N PHE A 126 -5.53 -3.71 1.77
CA PHE A 126 -6.40 -2.68 1.26
C PHE A 126 -7.75 -3.30 0.93
N ASP A 127 -8.82 -2.80 1.54
CA ASP A 127 -10.18 -3.35 1.37
C ASP A 127 -10.74 -3.10 -0.05
N HIS A 128 -10.04 -2.30 -0.86
CA HIS A 128 -10.54 -1.77 -2.11
C HIS A 128 -9.70 -2.18 -3.33
N CYS A 129 -9.54 -3.49 -3.56
CA CYS A 129 -9.25 -3.96 -4.91
C CYS A 129 -10.55 -3.97 -5.73
N CYS A 130 -10.83 -2.81 -6.33
CA CYS A 130 -11.79 -2.56 -7.41
C CYS A 130 -13.28 -2.83 -7.09
N ALA A 131 -13.94 -1.95 -6.32
CA ALA A 131 -15.39 -1.84 -6.44
C ALA A 131 -15.74 -0.88 -7.59
N LEU A 132 -15.56 -1.36 -8.83
CA LEU A 132 -16.49 -0.97 -9.88
C LEU A 132 -17.79 -1.74 -9.63
N GLY A 133 -18.64 -1.20 -8.75
CA GLY A 133 -20.09 -1.40 -8.79
C GLY A 133 -20.64 -2.82 -8.55
N ILE A 134 -20.35 -3.46 -7.42
CA ILE A 134 -21.30 -4.46 -6.89
C ILE A 134 -21.72 -4.03 -5.48
N PRO A 135 -22.99 -3.60 -5.26
CA PRO A 135 -23.51 -3.45 -3.91
C PRO A 135 -23.52 -4.83 -3.27
N SER A 136 -22.75 -5.00 -2.19
CA SER A 136 -22.88 -6.15 -1.31
C SER A 136 -24.26 -6.10 -0.66
N GLY A 137 -25.23 -6.75 -1.31
CA GLY A 137 -26.52 -7.04 -0.70
C GLY A 137 -26.31 -7.94 0.50
N SER A 138 -26.64 -7.44 1.69
CA SER A 138 -26.77 -8.23 2.91
C SER A 138 -27.93 -9.23 2.73
N PRO A 139 -27.74 -10.54 2.93
CA PRO A 139 -28.85 -11.41 3.23
C PRO A 139 -29.18 -11.28 4.72
N SER A 140 -30.40 -10.83 5.02
CA SER A 140 -31.07 -11.06 6.31
C SER A 140 -31.69 -12.44 6.34
#